data_AF-A0A345III2-F1
#
_entry.id   AF-A0A345III2-F1
#
_cell.length_a   1.000
_cell.length_b   1.000
_cell.length_c   1.000
_cell.angle_alpha   90.00
_cell.angle_beta   90.00
_cell.angle_gamma   90.00
#
_symmetry.space_group_name_H-M   'P 1'
#
loop_
_entity.id
_entity.type
_entity.pdbx_description
1 polymer ?
#
loop_
_entity_poly.entity_id
_entity_poly.type
_entity_poly.pdbx_seq_one_letter_code
_entity_poly.pdbx_strand_id
1 'polypeptide(L)' 'MKLKMSDLMIVLGYASIGYSAYRYFTAADKDAKRDALFVGHWAPTFFILGVGAENREYRKQNTLALDADA' A
#
# COMPACT_ATOMS: atom_id res chain seq x y z
N MET A 1 12.16 13.63 -12.05
CA MET A 1 10.75 13.50 -11.62
C MET A 1 10.73 13.52 -10.10
N LYS A 2 9.98 14.41 -9.44
CA LYS A 2 9.89 14.40 -7.96
C LYS A 2 9.03 13.22 -7.54
N LEU A 3 9.51 12.41 -6.59
CA LEU A 3 8.77 11.26 -6.06
C LEU A 3 7.57 11.78 -5.24
N LYS A 4 6.36 11.42 -5.64
CA LYS A 4 5.13 11.83 -4.96
C LYS A 4 4.76 10.84 -3.86
N MET A 5 4.02 11.31 -2.87
CA MET A 5 3.56 10.45 -1.78
C MET A 5 2.50 9.47 -2.29
N SER A 6 1.63 9.94 -3.18
CA SER A 6 0.66 9.11 -3.91
C SER A 6 1.34 7.92 -4.60
N ASP A 7 2.37 8.20 -5.41
CA ASP A 7 3.15 7.17 -6.13
C ASP A 7 3.77 6.16 -5.15
N LEU A 8 4.37 6.63 -4.04
CA LEU A 8 4.98 5.76 -3.04
C LEU A 8 3.94 4.80 -2.42
N MET A 9 2.78 5.32 -2.02
CA MET A 9 1.72 4.51 -1.43
C MET A 9 1.16 3.50 -2.43
N ILE A 10 0.93 3.90 -3.68
CA ILE A 10 0.46 2.98 -4.73
C ILE A 10 1.48 1.85 -4.96
N VAL A 11 2.77 2.18 -5.03
CA VAL A 11 3.84 1.18 -5.18
C VAL A 11 3.87 0.22 -4.00
N LEU A 12 3.72 0.72 -2.76
CA LEU A 12 3.65 -0.13 -1.57
C LEU A 12 2.42 -1.06 -1.59
N GLY A 13 1.29 -0.59 -2.12
CA GLY A 13 0.10 -1.42 -2.30
C GLY A 13 0.35 -2.60 -3.22
N TYR A 14 0.95 -2.37 -4.40
CA TYR A 14 1.34 -3.45 -5.31
C TYR A 14 2.46 -4.34 -4.74
N ALA A 15 3.44 -3.75 -4.05
CA ALA A 15 4.51 -4.51 -3.40
C ALA A 15 3.96 -5.47 -2.34
N SER A 16 2.95 -5.05 -1.57
CA SER A 16 2.27 -5.89 -0.58
C SER A 16 1.60 -7.11 -1.24
N ILE A 17 0.94 -6.93 -2.38
CA ILE A 17 0.35 -8.03 -3.17
C ILE A 17 1.44 -8.94 -3.72
N GLY A 18 2.48 -8.36 -4.33
CA GLY A 18 3.60 -9.11 -4.90
C GLY A 18 4.33 -9.96 -3.85
N TYR A 19 4.53 -9.42 -2.65
CA TYR A 19 5.13 -10.14 -1.54
C TYR A 19 4.27 -11.32 -1.07
N SER A 20 2.95 -11.13 -0.99
CA SER A 20 2.00 -12.21 -0.69
C SER A 20 2.03 -13.32 -1.73
N ALA A 21 1.99 -12.97 -3.02
CA ALA A 21 2.08 -13.93 -4.11
C ALA A 21 3.42 -14.69 -4.10
N TYR A 22 4.54 -13.97 -3.95
CA TYR A 22 5.87 -14.57 -3.85
C TYR A 22 5.93 -15.60 -2.72
N ARG A 23 5.53 -15.20 -1.50
CA ARG A 23 5.48 -16.09 -0.33
C ARG A 23 4.63 -17.33 -0.58
N TYR A 24 3.48 -17.19 -1.27
CA TYR A 24 2.59 -18.29 -1.58
C TYR A 24 3.23 -19.31 -2.53
N PHE A 25 3.90 -18.83 -3.58
CA PHE A 25 4.57 -19.70 -4.56
C PHE A 25 5.83 -20.37 -4.02
N THR A 26 6.52 -19.74 -3.07
CA THR A 26 7.73 -20.32 -2.44
C THR A 26 7.47 -21.14 -1.19
N ALA A 27 6.22 -21.23 -0.71
CA ALA A 27 5.89 -21.94 0.53
C ALA A 27 5.97 -23.48 0.37
N ALA A 28 6.64 -24.13 1.32
CA ALA A 28 6.90 -25.58 1.30
C ALA A 28 5.72 -26.43 1.80
N ASP A 29 4.87 -25.88 2.66
CA ASP A 29 3.75 -26.58 3.28
C ASP A 29 2.42 -25.80 3.19
N LYS A 30 1.34 -26.46 3.60
CA LYS A 30 -0.04 -25.94 3.47
C LYS A 30 -0.33 -24.78 4.43
N ASP A 31 0.23 -24.80 5.64
CA ASP A 31 0.00 -23.74 6.61
C ASP A 31 0.73 -22.45 6.17
N ALA A 32 1.98 -22.59 5.71
CA ALA A 32 2.74 -21.47 5.14
C ALA A 32 2.06 -20.85 3.91
N LYS A 33 1.42 -21.66 3.06
CA LYS A 33 0.60 -21.16 1.94
C LYS A 33 -0.61 -20.35 2.40
N ARG A 34 -1.32 -20.82 3.43
CA ARG A 34 -2.47 -20.10 4.00
C ARG A 34 -2.02 -18.76 4.58
N ASP A 35 -0.93 -18.73 5.33
CA ASP A 35 -0.42 -17.50 5.94
C ASP A 35 0.07 -16.50 4.89
N ALA A 36 0.65 -17.00 3.79
CA ALA A 36 1.09 -16.17 2.68
C ALA A 36 -0.05 -15.36 2.03
N LEU A 37 -1.28 -15.89 2.00
CA LEU A 37 -2.44 -15.18 1.45
C LEU A 37 -2.79 -13.90 2.24
N PHE A 38 -2.46 -13.87 3.53
CA PHE A 38 -2.82 -12.76 4.40
C PHE A 38 -1.69 -11.75 4.57
N VAL A 39 -0.43 -12.08 4.30
CA VAL A 39 0.68 -11.13 4.52
C VAL A 39 0.59 -9.87 3.64
N GLY A 40 -0.16 -9.92 2.53
CA GLY A 40 -0.39 -8.80 1.62
C GLY A 40 -1.56 -7.88 2.02
N HIS A 41 -2.18 -8.11 3.18
CA HIS A 41 -3.41 -7.44 3.63
C HIS A 41 -3.32 -5.91 3.74
N TRP A 42 -2.12 -5.33 3.71
CA TRP A 42 -1.91 -3.88 3.75
C TRP A 42 -2.22 -3.18 2.42
N ALA A 43 -2.39 -3.92 1.33
CA ALA A 43 -2.60 -3.34 0.00
C ALA A 43 -3.81 -2.37 -0.05
N PRO A 44 -5.00 -2.71 0.47
CA PRO A 44 -6.14 -1.78 0.50
C PRO A 44 -5.84 -0.49 1.26
N THR A 45 -5.13 -0.57 2.38
CA THR A 45 -4.72 0.60 3.17
C THR A 45 -3.81 1.51 2.37
N PHE A 46 -2.79 0.95 1.72
CA PHE A 46 -1.87 1.73 0.90
C PHE A 46 -2.56 2.38 -0.30
N PHE A 47 -3.50 1.70 -0.96
CA PHE A 47 -4.24 2.32 -2.06
C PHE A 47 -5.12 3.49 -1.61
N ILE A 48 -5.82 3.35 -0.49
CA ILE A 48 -6.64 4.44 0.07
C ILE A 48 -5.77 5.64 0.43
N LEU A 49 -4.62 5.40 1.08
CA LEU A 49 -3.66 6.47 1.42
C LEU A 49 -3.07 7.11 0.16
N GLY A 50 -2.80 6.32 -0.89
CA GLY A 50 -2.32 6.82 -2.17
C GLY A 50 -3.31 7.76 -2.84
N VAL A 51 -4.59 7.39 -2.92
CA VAL A 51 -5.65 8.26 -3.45
C VAL A 51 -5.83 9.51 -2.58
N GLY A 52 -5.77 9.37 -1.26
CA GLY A 52 -5.83 10.49 -0.33
C GLY A 52 -4.68 11.48 -0.55
N ALA A 53 -3.46 10.98 -0.72
CA ALA A 53 -2.30 11.79 -1.04
C ALA A 53 -2.42 12.45 -2.42
N GLU A 54 -2.87 11.73 -3.44
CA GLU A 54 -3.05 12.25 -4.80
C GLU A 54 -4.04 13.42 -4.83
N ASN A 55 -5.17 13.27 -4.13
CA ASN A 55 -6.18 14.33 -4.01
C ASN A 55 -5.61 15.59 -3.34
N ARG A 56 -4.76 15.43 -2.31
CA ARG A 56 -4.10 16.55 -1.62
C ARG A 56 -3.02 17.21 -2.49
N GLU A 57 -2.24 16.42 -3.21
CA GLU A 57 -1.24 16.90 -4.17
C GLU A 57 -1.89 17.74 -5.27
N TYR A 58 -3.02 17.28 -5.82
CA TYR A 58 -3.80 18.02 -6.80
C TYR A 58 -4.27 19.38 -6.26
N ARG A 59 -4.66 19.41 -4.98
CA ARG A 59 -5.08 20.64 -4.27
C ARG A 59 -3.92 21.48 -3.73
N LYS A 60 -2.66 21.07 -3.96
CA LYS A 60 -1.44 21.69 -3.38
C LYS A 60 -1.45 21.76 -1.85
N GLN A 61 -2.13 20.82 -1.20
CA GLN A 61 -2.20 20.67 0.24
C GLN A 61 -1.08 19.75 0.74
N ASN A 62 -0.73 19.86 2.03
CA ASN A 62 0.26 18.99 2.63
C ASN A 62 -0.27 17.54 2.70
N THR A 63 0.46 16.60 2.11
CA THR A 63 0.13 15.17 2.09
C THR A 63 0.32 14.47 3.43
N LEU A 64 1.00 15.11 4.38
CA LEU A 64 1.30 14.57 5.72
C LEU A 64 0.50 15.24 6.85
N ALA A 65 -0.27 16.30 6.56
CA ALA A 65 -1.03 16.99 7.60
C ALA A 65 -2.27 16.18 7.97
N LEU A 66 -2.42 15.75 9.23
CA LEU A 66 -3.75 15.48 9.75
C LEU A 66 -4.46 16.85 9.84
N ASP A 67 -5.61 17.01 9.17
CA ASP A 67 -6.49 18.12 9.49
C ASP A 67 -7.00 17.82 10.90
N ALA A 68 -6.45 18.52 11.90
CA ALA A 68 -6.83 18.37 13.30
C ALA A 68 -8.19 19.02 13.61
N ASP A 69 -8.79 19.68 12.61
CA ASP A 69 -9.97 20.54 12.74
C ASP A 69 -11.23 19.92 12.08
N ALA A 70 -11.29 18.60 11.91
CA ALA A 70 -12.46 17.89 11.38
C ALA A 70 -13.50 17.57 12.46
#